data_AF-A0A9Y3R729-F1
#
_entry.id   AF-A0A9Y3R729-F1
#
_cell.length_a   1.000
_cell.length_b   1.000
_cell.length_c   1.000
_cell.angle_alpha   90.00
_cell.angle_beta   90.00
_cell.angle_gamma   90.00
#
_symmetry.space_group_name_H-M   'P 1'
#
loop_
_entity.id
_entity.type
_entity.pdbx_description
1 polymer ?
#
loop_
_entity_poly.entity_id
_entity_poly.type
_entity_poly.pdbx_seq_one_letter_code
_entity_poly.pdbx_strand_id
1 'polypeptide(L)'
;MTISEADNWEICSSSGMKYGQFVDWEKIDPEAAKKYQQILRSEHQQLKTMAREGFWAMPHTLRAKAYYHIIHSINSIRAVTPDRDVYYELTKKLFGEQKRSSHPVPKYMEDGEIPRYCLNKAGLNSAKKVLLCLGKYFIDMNFCPILPALVSLILHFSEDEAECFYSVSRLICYNDPNKRYIDQTFLTYRASCMTFGDLANKCCRGIRKLIASSHQNLFEFYSDWIMWIFADLPFTYAIRVLDVYLLEGYKVLYRVALALLDLYKVSVSSRVADVEDFRTDM
;
A
#
# COMPACT_ATOMS: atom_id res chain seq x y z
N MET A 1 13.30 0.57 7.96
CA MET A 1 13.28 1.13 9.33
C MET A 1 11.92 0.83 9.94
N THR A 2 11.72 -0.42 10.36
CA THR A 2 10.58 -0.87 11.15
C THR A 2 10.97 -0.77 12.63
N ILE A 3 10.00 -0.44 13.49
CA ILE A 3 10.16 -0.45 14.95
C ILE A 3 9.11 -1.44 15.46
N SER A 4 9.56 -2.50 16.11
CA SER A 4 8.75 -3.49 16.83
C SER A 4 8.64 -3.14 18.32
N GLU A 5 7.60 -3.67 18.96
CA GLU A 5 6.86 -3.17 20.12
C GLU A 5 7.61 -3.11 21.47
N ALA A 6 7.35 -2.05 22.24
CA ALA A 6 6.95 -2.08 23.66
C ALA A 6 7.03 -0.68 24.30
N ASP A 7 6.38 0.35 23.73
CA ASP A 7 6.33 1.67 24.36
C ASP A 7 4.93 2.28 24.28
N ASN A 8 4.49 2.86 25.38
CA ASN A 8 3.31 3.70 25.44
C ASN A 8 3.35 4.73 24.31
N TRP A 9 2.43 4.62 23.34
CA TRP A 9 2.44 5.48 22.16
C TRP A 9 1.80 6.83 22.49
N GLU A 10 2.59 7.89 22.48
CA GLU A 10 2.07 9.26 22.55
C GLU A 10 1.21 9.54 21.31
N ILE A 11 -0.11 9.73 21.45
CA ILE A 11 -1.02 10.07 20.33
C ILE A 11 -1.11 11.59 20.09
N CYS A 12 -0.13 12.37 20.56
CA CYS A 12 -0.18 13.81 20.33
C CYS A 12 0.14 14.12 18.86
N SER A 13 -0.89 14.47 18.09
CA SER A 13 -0.78 14.93 16.71
C SER A 13 -0.47 16.43 16.65
N SER A 14 0.64 16.88 17.24
CA SER A 14 1.22 18.16 16.84
C SER A 14 1.88 17.95 15.48
N SER A 15 1.15 18.33 14.43
CA SER A 15 1.64 18.26 13.06
C SER A 15 2.93 19.08 12.93
N GLY A 16 3.84 18.62 12.08
CA GLY A 16 4.88 19.48 11.51
C GLY A 16 4.29 20.72 10.81
N MET A 17 5.15 21.56 10.27
CA MET A 17 4.82 22.89 9.73
C MET A 17 3.61 22.86 8.78
N LYS A 18 2.56 23.64 9.10
CA LYS A 18 1.34 23.82 8.29
C LYS A 18 1.54 24.82 7.14
N TYR A 19 2.42 24.51 6.20
CA TYR A 19 2.57 25.32 5.00
C TYR A 19 1.47 25.01 3.98
N GLY A 20 0.92 26.05 3.34
CA GLY A 20 0.05 25.89 2.16
C GLY A 20 -1.46 25.80 2.39
N GLN A 21 -1.96 25.82 3.63
CA GLN A 21 -3.40 25.76 3.91
C GLN A 21 -4.19 26.99 3.40
N PHE A 22 -3.51 28.11 3.16
CA PHE A 22 -4.10 29.34 2.62
C PHE A 22 -3.73 29.57 1.15
N VAL A 23 -3.06 28.60 0.53
CA VAL A 23 -2.50 28.72 -0.81
C VAL A 23 -3.43 28.07 -1.82
N ASP A 24 -3.81 28.83 -2.83
CA ASP A 24 -4.44 28.30 -4.02
C ASP A 24 -3.38 27.62 -4.91
N TRP A 25 -3.18 26.31 -4.69
CA TRP A 25 -2.20 25.52 -5.40
C TRP A 25 -2.42 25.46 -6.91
N GLU A 26 -3.64 25.75 -7.40
CA GLU A 26 -3.93 25.79 -8.84
C GLU A 26 -3.36 27.03 -9.52
N LYS A 27 -3.17 28.12 -8.76
CA LYS A 27 -2.53 29.34 -9.25
C LYS A 27 -1.01 29.26 -9.22
N ILE A 28 -0.44 28.51 -8.28
CA ILE A 28 1.02 28.32 -8.18
C ILE A 28 1.54 27.41 -9.29
N ASP A 29 0.80 26.35 -9.60
CA ASP A 29 1.19 25.41 -10.66
C ASP A 29 0.04 25.24 -11.68
N PRO A 30 -0.03 26.16 -12.67
CA PRO A 30 -1.05 26.08 -13.73
C PRO A 30 -0.92 24.82 -14.59
N GLU A 31 0.26 24.21 -14.69
CA GLU A 31 0.45 22.97 -15.44
C GLU A 31 -0.20 21.80 -14.70
N ALA A 32 0.06 21.66 -13.39
CA ALA A 32 -0.60 20.67 -12.55
C ALA A 32 -2.12 20.86 -12.54
N ALA A 33 -2.61 22.11 -12.51
CA ALA A 33 -4.04 22.40 -12.60
C ALA A 33 -4.64 21.89 -13.93
N LYS A 34 -3.99 22.14 -15.07
CA LYS A 34 -4.41 21.62 -16.39
C LYS A 34 -4.39 20.09 -16.43
N LYS A 35 -3.33 19.47 -15.92
CA LYS A 35 -3.23 18.00 -15.81
C LYS A 35 -4.36 17.43 -14.95
N TYR A 36 -4.70 18.08 -13.85
CA TYR A 36 -5.83 17.66 -13.02
C TYR A 36 -7.16 17.74 -13.76
N GLN A 37 -7.41 18.82 -14.51
CA GLN A 37 -8.60 18.92 -15.36
C GLN A 37 -8.66 17.82 -16.43
N GLN A 38 -7.52 17.39 -16.96
CA GLN A 38 -7.45 16.24 -17.87
C GLN A 38 -7.83 14.94 -17.15
N ILE A 39 -7.35 14.72 -15.93
CA ILE A 39 -7.74 13.55 -15.10
C ILE A 39 -9.25 13.50 -14.90
N LEU A 40 -9.87 14.62 -14.52
CA LEU A 40 -11.32 14.70 -14.27
C LEU A 40 -12.19 14.37 -15.49
N ARG A 41 -11.68 14.61 -16.70
CA ARG A 41 -12.39 14.35 -17.97
C ARG A 41 -12.07 12.99 -18.57
N SER A 42 -11.08 12.28 -18.02
CA SER A 42 -10.59 11.04 -18.59
C SER A 42 -11.45 9.86 -18.19
N GLU A 43 -11.70 8.98 -19.15
CA GLU A 43 -12.36 7.70 -18.87
C GLU A 43 -11.42 6.73 -18.16
N HIS A 44 -11.98 5.68 -17.54
CA HIS A 44 -11.21 4.71 -16.75
C HIS A 44 -10.03 4.09 -17.52
N GLN A 45 -10.20 3.78 -18.81
CA GLN A 45 -9.14 3.19 -19.62
C GLN A 45 -8.02 4.19 -19.96
N GLN A 46 -8.34 5.48 -20.11
CA GLN A 46 -7.36 6.55 -20.27
C GLN A 46 -6.58 6.74 -18.97
N LEU A 47 -7.29 6.78 -17.82
CA LEU A 47 -6.66 6.88 -16.50
C LEU A 47 -5.66 5.75 -16.25
N LYS A 48 -5.97 4.51 -16.61
CA LYS A 48 -5.01 3.39 -16.51
C LYS A 48 -3.71 3.64 -17.29
N THR A 49 -3.84 4.18 -18.51
CA THR A 49 -2.69 4.50 -19.35
C THR A 49 -1.85 5.61 -18.72
N MET A 50 -2.51 6.69 -18.30
CA MET A 50 -1.89 7.81 -17.59
C MET A 50 -1.18 7.37 -16.30
N ALA A 51 -1.75 6.43 -15.55
CA ALA A 51 -1.15 5.90 -14.33
C ALA A 51 0.17 5.17 -14.60
N ARG A 52 0.19 4.33 -15.65
CA ARG A 52 1.38 3.56 -16.07
C ARG A 52 2.49 4.49 -16.55
N GLU A 53 2.14 5.56 -17.26
CA GLU A 53 3.07 6.57 -17.76
C GLU A 53 3.55 7.55 -16.66
N GLY A 54 2.89 7.59 -15.51
CA GLY A 54 3.26 8.48 -14.41
C GLY A 54 2.78 9.91 -14.60
N PHE A 55 1.62 10.08 -15.22
CA PHE A 55 1.05 11.38 -15.57
C PHE A 55 0.88 12.32 -14.37
N TRP A 56 0.48 11.79 -13.21
CA TRP A 56 0.37 12.54 -11.95
C TRP A 56 1.51 12.24 -10.99
N ALA A 57 2.66 11.77 -11.50
CA ALA A 57 3.76 11.39 -10.63
C ALA A 57 4.39 12.59 -9.89
N MET A 58 4.28 13.78 -10.46
CA MET A 58 4.66 15.06 -9.85
C MET A 58 3.74 16.17 -10.35
N PRO A 59 3.51 17.23 -9.56
CA PRO A 59 3.94 17.42 -8.17
C PRO A 59 3.13 16.56 -7.17
N HIS A 60 3.54 16.57 -5.90
CA HIS A 60 2.84 15.87 -4.82
C HIS A 60 1.35 16.23 -4.74
N THR A 61 1.01 17.50 -4.93
CA THR A 61 -0.38 18.01 -4.91
C THR A 61 -1.23 17.43 -6.03
N LEU A 62 -0.67 17.22 -7.23
CA LEU A 62 -1.39 16.60 -8.34
C LEU A 62 -1.70 15.13 -8.04
N ARG A 63 -0.75 14.39 -7.45
CA ARG A 63 -1.00 13.00 -7.02
C ARG A 63 -2.08 12.93 -5.95
N ALA A 64 -2.03 13.82 -4.95
CA ALA A 64 -3.05 13.87 -3.90
C ALA A 64 -4.45 14.08 -4.48
N LYS A 65 -4.60 15.05 -5.40
CA LYS A 65 -5.86 15.28 -6.11
C LYS A 65 -6.29 14.09 -6.96
N ALA A 66 -5.35 13.43 -7.65
CA ALA A 66 -5.63 12.23 -8.43
C ALA A 66 -6.13 11.09 -7.55
N TYR A 67 -5.50 10.83 -6.40
CA TYR A 67 -5.90 9.79 -5.45
C TYR A 67 -7.29 10.06 -4.90
N TYR A 68 -7.54 11.30 -4.46
CA TYR A 68 -8.86 11.73 -4.02
C TYR A 68 -9.92 11.43 -5.08
N HIS A 69 -9.74 11.91 -6.32
CA HIS A 69 -10.72 11.72 -7.39
C HIS A 69 -10.91 10.24 -7.77
N ILE A 70 -9.81 9.50 -7.96
CA ILE A 70 -9.86 8.09 -8.35
C ILE A 70 -10.57 7.27 -7.27
N ILE A 71 -10.21 7.43 -6.00
CA ILE A 71 -10.77 6.61 -4.91
C ILE A 71 -12.25 6.96 -4.66
N HIS A 72 -12.62 8.24 -4.71
CA HIS A 72 -14.02 8.65 -4.60
C HIS A 72 -14.89 8.13 -5.75
N SER A 73 -14.30 7.92 -6.94
CA SER A 73 -15.00 7.32 -8.08
C SER A 73 -15.19 5.80 -7.98
N ILE A 74 -14.52 5.11 -7.04
CA ILE A 74 -14.65 3.66 -6.85
C ILE A 74 -16.00 3.35 -6.23
N ASN A 75 -17.03 3.08 -7.03
CA ASN A 75 -18.36 2.74 -6.53
C ASN A 75 -18.38 1.35 -5.86
N SER A 76 -18.84 1.28 -4.61
CA SER A 76 -19.12 0.00 -3.94
C SER A 76 -20.41 -0.59 -4.53
N ILE A 77 -20.32 -1.82 -5.04
CA ILE A 77 -21.45 -2.50 -5.70
C ILE A 77 -22.44 -3.06 -4.65
N ARG A 78 -22.00 -3.31 -3.40
CA ARG A 78 -22.79 -4.10 -2.42
C ARG A 78 -22.71 -3.67 -0.96
N ALA A 79 -21.70 -2.91 -0.55
CA ALA A 79 -21.47 -2.61 0.87
C ALA A 79 -21.62 -1.11 1.17
N VAL A 80 -22.28 -0.79 2.29
CA VAL A 80 -22.22 0.54 2.91
C VAL A 80 -20.76 0.79 3.26
N THR A 81 -20.10 1.68 2.51
CA THR A 81 -18.76 2.14 2.87
C THR A 81 -18.91 3.19 3.97
N PRO A 82 -18.12 3.12 5.07
CA PRO A 82 -18.15 4.19 6.05
C PRO A 82 -17.70 5.51 5.42
N ASP A 83 -18.41 6.57 5.78
CA ASP A 83 -18.02 7.95 5.44
C ASP A 83 -16.90 8.45 6.38
N ARG A 84 -16.32 9.62 6.06
CA ARG A 84 -15.32 10.30 6.88
C ARG A 84 -15.80 10.52 8.31
N ASP A 85 -17.09 10.82 8.52
CA ASP A 85 -17.65 11.08 9.85
C ASP A 85 -17.57 9.86 10.79
N VAL A 86 -17.62 8.65 10.24
CA VAL A 86 -17.47 7.41 11.01
C VAL A 86 -16.11 7.35 11.69
N TYR A 87 -15.07 7.89 11.07
CA TYR A 87 -13.73 7.97 11.67
C TYR A 87 -13.77 8.78 12.98
N TYR A 88 -14.43 9.94 12.98
CA TYR A 88 -14.52 10.79 14.17
C TYR A 88 -15.29 10.12 15.30
N GLU A 89 -16.34 9.38 14.99
CA GLU A 89 -17.05 8.60 16.00
C GLU A 89 -16.18 7.47 16.58
N LEU A 90 -15.48 6.72 15.71
CA LEU A 90 -14.62 5.62 16.13
C LEU A 90 -13.45 6.12 16.98
N THR A 91 -12.83 7.22 16.59
CA THR A 91 -11.74 7.82 17.37
C THR A 91 -12.21 8.29 18.74
N LYS A 92 -13.39 8.92 18.84
CA LYS A 92 -13.98 9.30 20.13
C LYS A 92 -14.25 8.07 21.01
N LYS A 93 -14.78 6.98 20.42
CA LYS A 93 -15.06 5.72 21.12
C LYS A 93 -13.78 4.99 21.57
N LEU A 94 -12.72 5.00 20.76
CA LEU A 94 -11.48 4.26 21.03
C LEU A 94 -10.52 5.02 21.95
N PHE A 95 -10.37 6.33 21.76
CA PHE A 95 -9.33 7.11 22.43
C PHE A 95 -9.89 8.09 23.47
N GLY A 96 -11.20 8.36 23.46
CA GLY A 96 -11.79 9.36 24.34
C GLY A 96 -11.13 10.74 24.19
N GLU A 97 -11.09 11.50 25.28
CA GLU A 97 -10.41 12.80 25.32
C GLU A 97 -8.89 12.68 25.59
N GLN A 98 -8.47 11.57 26.19
CA GLN A 98 -7.07 11.31 26.48
C GLN A 98 -6.40 10.72 25.24
N LYS A 99 -5.63 11.55 24.52
CA LYS A 99 -4.83 11.15 23.35
C LYS A 99 -3.64 10.24 23.72
N ARG A 100 -3.87 9.15 24.45
CA ARG A 100 -2.92 8.08 24.80
C ARG A 100 -3.61 6.73 24.56
N SER A 101 -2.94 5.82 23.85
CA SER A 101 -3.53 4.53 23.48
C SER A 101 -2.61 3.41 23.92
N SER A 102 -3.17 2.48 24.67
CA SER A 102 -2.60 1.18 25.00
C SER A 102 -3.31 0.05 24.23
N HIS A 103 -4.01 0.37 23.14
CA HIS A 103 -4.73 -0.64 22.37
C HIS A 103 -3.71 -1.58 21.72
N PRO A 104 -3.94 -2.91 21.78
CA PRO A 104 -3.08 -3.85 21.09
C PRO A 104 -3.14 -3.60 19.59
N VAL A 105 -2.10 -4.03 18.89
CA VAL A 105 -2.11 -4.07 17.44
C VAL A 105 -3.33 -4.86 16.94
N PRO A 106 -4.03 -4.38 15.89
CA PRO A 106 -5.16 -5.11 15.32
C PRO A 106 -4.79 -6.53 14.89
N LYS A 107 -5.68 -7.50 15.17
CA LYS A 107 -5.47 -8.93 14.90
C LYS A 107 -5.09 -9.27 13.45
N TYR A 108 -5.51 -8.45 12.49
CA TYR A 108 -5.20 -8.67 11.07
C TYR A 108 -3.75 -8.33 10.69
N MET A 109 -2.99 -7.70 11.59
CA MET A 109 -1.57 -7.37 11.43
C MET A 109 -0.76 -8.45 12.16
N GLU A 110 -0.15 -9.38 11.42
CA GLU A 110 0.57 -10.53 11.99
C GLU A 110 1.72 -10.10 12.91
N ASP A 111 2.59 -9.19 12.43
CA ASP A 111 3.79 -8.74 13.16
C ASP A 111 3.68 -7.33 13.77
N GLY A 112 2.53 -6.67 13.59
CA GLY A 112 2.33 -5.29 14.02
C GLY A 112 3.20 -4.24 13.33
N GLU A 113 3.98 -4.62 12.33
CA GLU A 113 4.86 -3.70 11.62
C GLU A 113 4.08 -2.73 10.73
N ILE A 114 4.48 -1.46 10.77
CA ILE A 114 3.92 -0.40 9.95
C ILE A 114 5.07 0.23 9.14
N PRO A 115 5.11 0.04 7.81
CA PRO A 115 6.10 0.66 6.96
C PRO A 115 6.04 2.19 7.07
N ARG A 116 7.10 2.78 7.60
CA ARG A 116 7.14 4.23 7.86
C ARG A 116 7.20 5.07 6.59
N TYR A 117 7.87 4.59 5.54
CA TYR A 117 8.28 5.38 4.37
C TYR A 117 8.81 6.77 4.78
N CYS A 118 8.15 7.85 4.34
CA CYS A 118 8.51 9.24 4.62
C CYS A 118 7.64 9.87 5.73
N LEU A 119 6.83 9.09 6.45
CA LEU A 119 6.04 9.60 7.57
C LEU A 119 6.97 10.05 8.72
N ASN A 120 6.66 11.19 9.31
CA ASN A 120 7.27 11.62 10.57
C ASN A 120 6.60 10.90 11.76
N LYS A 121 7.00 11.21 13.01
CA LYS A 121 6.43 10.58 14.21
C LYS A 121 4.91 10.81 14.30
N ALA A 122 4.43 12.01 13.99
CA ALA A 122 2.99 12.32 13.98
C ALA A 122 2.24 11.52 12.89
N GLY A 123 2.80 11.43 11.67
CA GLY A 123 2.23 10.62 10.59
C GLY A 123 2.17 9.14 10.93
N LEU A 124 3.19 8.59 11.58
CA LEU A 124 3.17 7.20 12.04
C LEU A 124 2.08 6.97 13.11
N ASN A 125 1.89 7.93 14.03
CA ASN A 125 0.80 7.87 15.00
C ASN A 125 -0.57 7.95 14.32
N SER A 126 -0.72 8.79 13.31
CA SER A 126 -1.94 8.88 12.50
C SER A 126 -2.24 7.57 11.78
N ALA A 127 -1.23 6.92 11.17
CA ALA A 127 -1.40 5.60 10.55
C ALA A 127 -1.89 4.54 11.56
N LYS A 128 -1.32 4.52 12.77
CA LYS A 128 -1.77 3.65 13.87
C LYS A 128 -3.23 3.87 14.25
N LYS A 129 -3.65 5.13 14.42
CA LYS A 129 -5.06 5.45 14.74
C LYS A 129 -6.00 4.96 13.65
N VAL A 130 -5.66 5.21 12.38
CA VAL A 130 -6.45 4.77 11.24
C VAL A 130 -6.57 3.24 11.24
N LEU A 131 -5.47 2.50 11.43
CA LEU A 131 -5.47 1.03 11.50
C LEU A 131 -6.34 0.50 12.65
N LEU A 132 -6.29 1.12 13.83
CA LEU A 132 -7.15 0.76 14.97
C LEU A 132 -8.64 1.02 14.66
N CYS A 133 -8.97 2.15 14.04
CA CYS A 133 -10.33 2.45 13.60
C CYS A 133 -10.83 1.46 12.54
N LEU A 134 -9.98 1.10 11.56
CA LEU A 134 -10.30 0.09 10.55
C LEU A 134 -10.57 -1.27 11.20
N GLY A 135 -9.75 -1.71 12.15
CA GLY A 135 -9.97 -2.96 12.88
C GLY A 135 -11.23 -2.97 13.74
N LYS A 136 -11.61 -1.80 14.29
CA LYS A 136 -12.85 -1.66 15.04
C LYS A 136 -14.09 -1.71 14.15
N TYR A 137 -13.99 -1.19 12.92
CA TYR A 137 -15.10 -1.16 11.97
C TYR A 137 -15.26 -2.49 11.22
N PHE A 138 -14.18 -3.04 10.69
CA PHE A 138 -14.15 -4.28 9.91
C PHE A 138 -13.83 -5.49 10.80
N ILE A 139 -14.76 -5.86 11.67
CA ILE A 139 -14.57 -6.92 12.68
C ILE A 139 -14.31 -8.31 12.07
N ASP A 140 -14.75 -8.55 10.84
CA ASP A 140 -14.58 -9.84 10.15
C ASP A 140 -13.18 -10.00 9.52
N MET A 141 -12.44 -8.89 9.40
CA MET A 141 -11.09 -8.89 8.86
C MET A 141 -10.12 -9.51 9.87
N ASN A 142 -9.54 -10.65 9.52
CA ASN A 142 -8.69 -11.43 10.41
C ASN A 142 -7.24 -11.57 9.95
N PHE A 143 -6.93 -11.25 8.69
CA PHE A 143 -5.58 -11.33 8.17
C PHE A 143 -5.43 -10.43 6.94
N CYS A 144 -4.61 -9.39 7.05
CA CYS A 144 -4.46 -8.39 5.99
C CYS A 144 -3.08 -7.70 6.02
N PRO A 145 -2.01 -8.38 5.58
CA PRO A 145 -0.63 -7.91 5.75
C PRO A 145 -0.30 -6.66 4.91
N ILE A 146 -1.02 -6.42 3.81
CA ILE A 146 -0.81 -5.24 2.97
C ILE A 146 -1.38 -3.95 3.60
N LEU A 147 -2.35 -4.06 4.51
CA LEU A 147 -3.11 -2.90 4.99
C LEU A 147 -2.27 -1.82 5.68
N PRO A 148 -1.31 -2.16 6.57
CA PRO A 148 -0.42 -1.16 7.20
C PRO A 148 0.36 -0.33 6.18
N ALA A 149 0.80 -0.97 5.10
CA ALA A 149 1.53 -0.29 4.04
C ALA A 149 0.62 0.63 3.21
N LEU A 150 -0.58 0.17 2.85
CA LEU A 150 -1.57 0.99 2.13
C LEU A 150 -2.01 2.20 2.95
N VAL A 151 -2.31 2.03 4.24
CA VAL A 151 -2.63 3.15 5.14
C VAL A 151 -1.49 4.15 5.14
N SER A 152 -0.25 3.67 5.30
CA SER A 152 0.91 4.56 5.35
C SER A 152 1.10 5.32 4.04
N LEU A 153 1.01 4.66 2.89
CA LEU A 153 1.14 5.31 1.58
C LEU A 153 0.00 6.30 1.29
N ILE A 154 -1.26 5.90 1.51
CA ILE A 154 -2.44 6.75 1.26
C ILE A 154 -2.38 8.00 2.15
N LEU A 155 -1.98 7.85 3.43
CA LEU A 155 -1.85 8.95 4.36
C LEU A 155 -0.86 10.04 3.90
N HIS A 156 0.16 9.73 3.09
CA HIS A 156 1.04 10.77 2.53
C HIS A 156 0.28 11.77 1.66
N PHE A 157 -0.83 11.34 1.06
CA PHE A 157 -1.59 12.10 0.05
C PHE A 157 -3.01 12.46 0.51
N SER A 158 -3.40 12.05 1.73
CA SER A 158 -4.67 12.42 2.33
C SER A 158 -4.61 13.81 2.97
N GLU A 159 -5.74 14.51 2.94
CA GLU A 159 -5.90 15.80 3.63
C GLU A 159 -5.77 15.64 5.15
N ASP A 160 -6.39 14.60 5.70
CA ASP A 160 -6.39 14.27 7.11
C ASP A 160 -6.53 12.75 7.34
N GLU A 161 -6.58 12.34 8.62
CA GLU A 161 -6.76 10.95 9.01
C GLU A 161 -8.11 10.37 8.57
N ALA A 162 -9.17 11.19 8.52
CA ALA A 162 -10.52 10.76 8.16
C ALA A 162 -10.60 10.45 6.66
N GLU A 163 -9.95 11.26 5.82
CA GLU A 163 -9.80 11.03 4.39
C GLU A 163 -9.00 9.75 4.11
N CYS A 164 -7.91 9.51 4.86
CA CYS A 164 -7.17 8.25 4.76
C CYS A 164 -8.03 7.05 5.15
N PHE A 165 -8.78 7.14 6.25
CA PHE A 165 -9.69 6.10 6.70
C PHE A 165 -10.79 5.81 5.66
N TYR A 166 -11.41 6.85 5.10
CA TYR A 166 -12.40 6.74 4.04
C TYR A 166 -11.81 6.04 2.81
N SER A 167 -10.68 6.55 2.32
CA SER A 167 -10.03 6.05 1.12
C SER A 167 -9.68 4.57 1.23
N VAL A 168 -9.10 4.15 2.36
CA VAL A 168 -8.76 2.74 2.61
C VAL A 168 -10.02 1.88 2.77
N SER A 169 -11.06 2.40 3.45
CA SER A 169 -12.34 1.70 3.57
C SER A 169 -13.00 1.44 2.23
N ARG A 170 -12.89 2.36 1.25
CA ARG A 170 -13.35 2.12 -0.13
C ARG A 170 -12.65 0.92 -0.75
N LEU A 171 -11.33 0.80 -0.57
CA LEU A 171 -10.56 -0.32 -1.11
C LEU A 171 -10.95 -1.66 -0.45
N ILE A 172 -11.22 -1.65 0.86
CA ILE A 172 -11.68 -2.84 1.61
C ILE A 172 -13.08 -3.25 1.14
N CYS A 173 -14.03 -2.30 1.06
CA CYS A 173 -15.43 -2.57 0.70
C CYS A 173 -15.63 -2.92 -0.78
N TYR A 174 -14.64 -2.65 -1.64
CA TYR A 174 -14.76 -2.90 -3.06
C TYR A 174 -14.76 -4.41 -3.36
N ASN A 175 -15.91 -4.90 -3.83
CA ASN A 175 -16.15 -6.32 -4.06
C ASN A 175 -16.59 -6.56 -5.51
N ASP A 176 -15.62 -6.49 -6.43
CA ASP A 176 -15.76 -6.95 -7.82
C ASP A 176 -14.90 -8.21 -8.01
N PRO A 177 -15.47 -9.34 -8.46
CA PRO A 177 -14.73 -10.58 -8.69
C PRO A 177 -13.54 -10.44 -9.64
N ASN A 178 -13.64 -9.54 -10.62
CA ASN A 178 -12.61 -9.30 -11.65
C ASN A 178 -11.57 -8.27 -11.20
N LYS A 179 -11.89 -7.47 -10.18
CA LYS A 179 -11.04 -6.41 -9.65
C LYS A 179 -11.26 -6.28 -8.14
N ARG A 180 -10.35 -6.84 -7.35
CA ARG A 180 -10.30 -6.61 -5.89
C ARG A 180 -9.03 -5.84 -5.51
N TYR A 181 -9.05 -5.22 -4.34
CA TYR A 181 -7.88 -4.56 -3.79
C TYR A 181 -7.27 -5.38 -2.65
N ILE A 182 -8.06 -5.65 -1.61
CA ILE A 182 -7.53 -6.12 -0.33
C ILE A 182 -8.11 -7.50 0.00
N ASP A 183 -7.23 -8.48 0.21
CA ASP A 183 -7.58 -9.77 0.81
C ASP A 183 -7.72 -9.58 2.33
N GLN A 184 -8.86 -10.00 2.91
CA GLN A 184 -9.24 -9.68 4.31
C GLN A 184 -9.14 -10.87 5.27
N THR A 185 -8.96 -12.07 4.73
CA THR A 185 -8.88 -13.31 5.52
C THR A 185 -7.63 -14.11 5.16
N PHE A 186 -7.19 -14.94 6.10
CA PHE A 186 -6.03 -15.81 5.87
C PHE A 186 -6.24 -16.73 4.66
N LEU A 187 -7.46 -17.24 4.48
CA LEU A 187 -7.79 -18.11 3.35
C LEU A 187 -7.63 -17.38 2.01
N THR A 188 -8.14 -16.15 1.91
CA THR A 188 -8.02 -15.34 0.68
C THR A 188 -6.56 -14.97 0.40
N TYR A 189 -5.80 -14.63 1.43
CA TYR A 189 -4.38 -14.36 1.32
C TYR A 189 -3.60 -15.59 0.85
N ARG A 190 -3.82 -16.74 1.49
CA ARG A 190 -3.19 -18.01 1.14
C ARG A 190 -3.47 -18.40 -0.31
N ALA A 191 -4.71 -18.23 -0.77
CA ALA A 191 -5.07 -18.46 -2.17
C ALA A 191 -4.33 -17.51 -3.13
N SER A 192 -4.12 -16.26 -2.72
CA SER A 192 -3.31 -15.27 -3.44
C SER A 192 -1.85 -15.71 -3.57
N CYS A 193 -1.24 -16.20 -2.49
CA CYS A 193 0.13 -16.71 -2.50
C CYS A 193 0.28 -17.97 -3.39
N MET A 194 -0.69 -18.89 -3.35
CA MET A 194 -0.72 -20.04 -4.25
C MET A 194 -0.82 -19.61 -5.72
N THR A 195 -1.71 -18.66 -6.02
CA THR A 195 -1.87 -18.10 -7.38
C THR A 195 -0.56 -17.47 -7.87
N PHE A 196 0.12 -16.68 -7.01
CA PHE A 196 1.41 -16.10 -7.34
C PHE A 196 2.46 -17.18 -7.61
N GLY A 197 2.54 -18.22 -6.77
CA GLY A 197 3.44 -19.36 -6.97
C GLY A 197 3.22 -20.04 -8.32
N ASP A 198 1.96 -20.29 -8.72
CA ASP A 198 1.64 -20.87 -10.03
C ASP A 198 2.08 -19.97 -11.19
N LEU A 199 1.84 -18.66 -11.08
CA LEU A 199 2.29 -17.67 -12.06
C LEU A 199 3.82 -17.62 -12.16
N ALA A 200 4.53 -17.55 -11.03
CA ALA A 200 5.99 -17.54 -10.97
C ALA A 200 6.58 -18.78 -11.64
N ASN A 201 5.98 -19.94 -11.39
CA ASN A 201 6.43 -21.20 -11.99
C ASN A 201 6.21 -21.24 -13.51
N LYS A 202 5.15 -20.60 -14.00
CA LYS A 202 4.84 -20.54 -15.43
C LYS A 202 5.69 -19.50 -16.16
N CYS A 203 5.91 -18.34 -15.56
CA CYS A 203 6.54 -17.19 -16.18
C CYS A 203 8.07 -17.16 -15.97
N CYS A 204 8.55 -17.53 -14.79
CA CYS A 204 9.96 -17.42 -14.41
C CYS A 204 10.67 -18.79 -14.52
N ARG A 205 11.06 -19.18 -15.74
CA ARG A 205 11.74 -20.47 -15.97
C ARG A 205 12.99 -20.60 -15.10
N GLY A 206 13.16 -21.73 -14.40
CA GLY A 206 14.34 -22.02 -13.58
C GLY A 206 14.31 -21.46 -12.16
N ILE A 207 13.30 -20.66 -11.79
CA ILE A 207 13.20 -20.13 -10.42
C ILE A 207 13.10 -21.23 -9.36
N ARG A 208 12.43 -22.35 -9.69
CA ARG A 208 12.33 -23.52 -8.79
C ARG A 208 13.69 -24.10 -8.41
N LYS A 209 14.67 -24.10 -9.34
CA LYS A 209 16.02 -24.58 -9.04
C LYS A 209 16.71 -23.65 -8.05
N LEU A 210 16.56 -22.34 -8.24
CA LEU A 210 17.12 -21.30 -7.38
C LEU A 210 16.51 -21.31 -5.97
N ILE A 211 15.20 -21.57 -5.86
CA ILE A 211 14.55 -21.70 -4.55
C ILE A 211 14.89 -23.04 -3.88
N ALA A 212 14.98 -24.13 -4.63
CA ALA A 212 15.37 -25.43 -4.06
C ALA A 212 16.75 -25.39 -3.38
N SER A 213 17.67 -24.53 -3.87
CA SER A 213 18.96 -24.31 -3.22
C SER A 213 18.91 -23.48 -1.94
N SER A 214 17.79 -22.80 -1.61
CA SER A 214 17.68 -21.95 -0.41
C SER A 214 17.19 -22.69 0.85
N HIS A 215 16.92 -24.00 0.78
CA HIS A 215 16.36 -24.83 1.86
C HIS A 215 14.98 -24.37 2.41
N GLN A 216 14.36 -23.33 1.84
CA GLN A 216 13.04 -22.87 2.23
C GLN A 216 11.94 -23.68 1.54
N ASN A 217 10.79 -23.83 2.21
CA ASN A 217 9.61 -24.36 1.53
C ASN A 217 9.16 -23.37 0.44
N LEU A 218 8.79 -23.88 -0.74
CA LEU A 218 8.30 -23.03 -1.86
C LEU A 218 7.13 -22.13 -1.45
N PHE A 219 6.23 -22.61 -0.60
CA PHE A 219 5.09 -21.82 -0.13
C PHE A 219 5.54 -20.66 0.77
N GLU A 220 6.47 -20.91 1.69
CA GLU A 220 7.05 -19.87 2.56
C GLU A 220 7.83 -18.84 1.74
N PHE A 221 8.57 -19.27 0.72
CA PHE A 221 9.25 -18.32 -0.16
C PHE A 221 8.26 -17.37 -0.85
N TYR A 222 7.13 -17.90 -1.33
CA TYR A 222 6.13 -17.09 -2.02
C TYR A 222 5.14 -16.40 -1.09
N SER A 223 5.11 -16.69 0.22
CA SER A 223 4.10 -16.09 1.11
C SER A 223 4.28 -14.58 1.19
N ASP A 224 5.50 -14.07 1.10
CA ASP A 224 5.82 -12.66 1.36
C ASP A 224 5.82 -11.81 0.08
N TRP A 225 5.35 -12.35 -1.04
CA TRP A 225 5.43 -11.72 -2.36
C TRP A 225 4.89 -10.29 -2.42
N ILE A 226 3.87 -10.00 -1.61
CA ILE A 226 3.24 -8.68 -1.55
C ILE A 226 4.07 -7.69 -0.74
N MET A 227 4.82 -8.19 0.25
CA MET A 227 5.72 -7.40 1.09
C MET A 227 6.96 -6.96 0.32
N TRP A 228 7.42 -7.75 -0.65
CA TRP A 228 8.49 -7.33 -1.57
C TRP A 228 8.16 -6.00 -2.27
N ILE A 229 6.88 -5.74 -2.50
CA ILE A 229 6.41 -4.53 -3.19
C ILE A 229 6.26 -3.40 -2.19
N PHE A 230 5.54 -3.62 -1.08
CA PHE A 230 5.11 -2.53 -0.23
C PHE A 230 6.00 -2.34 1.00
N ALA A 231 6.64 -3.37 1.54
CA ALA A 231 7.60 -3.20 2.63
C ALA A 231 9.02 -2.89 2.12
N ASP A 232 9.45 -3.57 1.06
CA ASP A 232 10.88 -3.59 0.68
C ASP A 232 11.26 -2.61 -0.43
N LEU A 233 10.35 -2.28 -1.36
CA LEU A 233 10.69 -1.31 -2.40
C LEU A 233 10.91 0.09 -1.83
N PRO A 234 11.87 0.85 -2.38
CA PRO A 234 11.99 2.27 -2.07
C PRO A 234 10.68 3.01 -2.36
N PHE A 235 10.36 4.02 -1.54
CA PHE A 235 9.11 4.77 -1.59
C PHE A 235 8.72 5.23 -3.00
N THR A 236 9.69 5.71 -3.80
CA THR A 236 9.47 6.18 -5.17
C THR A 236 8.95 5.09 -6.10
N TYR A 237 9.31 3.82 -5.88
CA TYR A 237 8.78 2.69 -6.65
C TYR A 237 7.44 2.23 -6.09
N ALA A 238 7.32 2.08 -4.76
CA ALA A 238 6.08 1.68 -4.12
C ALA A 238 4.90 2.61 -4.48
N ILE A 239 5.14 3.93 -4.51
CA ILE A 239 4.10 4.90 -4.86
C ILE A 239 3.69 4.84 -6.34
N ARG A 240 4.62 4.51 -7.24
CA ARG A 240 4.32 4.29 -8.66
C ARG A 240 3.52 3.02 -8.86
N VAL A 241 3.77 1.98 -8.07
CA VAL A 241 2.91 0.79 -8.04
C VAL A 241 1.51 1.14 -7.51
N LEU A 242 1.41 1.97 -6.46
CA LEU A 242 0.13 2.43 -5.94
C LEU A 242 -0.69 3.20 -6.99
N ASP A 243 -0.04 4.09 -7.77
CA ASP A 243 -0.69 4.86 -8.85
C ASP A 243 -1.47 3.94 -9.82
N VAL A 244 -0.89 2.81 -10.19
CA VAL A 244 -1.51 1.83 -11.11
C VAL A 244 -2.47 0.90 -10.36
N TYR A 245 -2.12 0.48 -9.15
CA TYR A 245 -2.92 -0.42 -8.33
C TYR A 245 -4.31 0.17 -8.04
N LEU A 246 -4.43 1.46 -7.74
CA LEU A 246 -5.73 2.12 -7.51
C LEU A 246 -6.69 2.04 -8.71
N LEU A 247 -6.17 1.83 -9.93
CA LEU A 247 -6.98 1.73 -11.14
C LEU A 247 -7.14 0.29 -11.64
N GLU A 248 -6.21 -0.61 -11.37
CA GLU A 248 -6.22 -1.98 -11.91
C GLU A 248 -6.47 -3.08 -10.87
N GLY A 249 -6.30 -2.77 -9.58
CA GLY A 249 -6.41 -3.74 -8.49
C GLY A 249 -5.27 -4.75 -8.43
N TYR A 250 -5.52 -5.85 -7.71
CA TYR A 250 -4.54 -6.85 -7.30
C TYR A 250 -3.67 -7.45 -8.42
N LYS A 251 -4.17 -7.56 -9.67
CA LYS A 251 -3.42 -8.16 -10.78
C LYS A 251 -2.13 -7.43 -11.11
N VAL A 252 -2.07 -6.10 -10.89
CA VAL A 252 -0.84 -5.33 -11.05
C VAL A 252 0.23 -5.79 -10.07
N LEU A 253 -0.15 -6.13 -8.85
CA LEU A 253 0.80 -6.58 -7.84
C LEU A 253 1.49 -7.88 -8.29
N TYR A 254 0.75 -8.84 -8.85
CA TYR A 254 1.38 -10.05 -9.41
C TYR A 254 2.37 -9.73 -10.52
N ARG A 255 2.03 -8.81 -11.43
CA ARG A 255 2.94 -8.42 -12.53
C ARG A 255 4.23 -7.80 -11.99
N VAL A 256 4.12 -6.92 -10.99
CA VAL A 256 5.27 -6.28 -10.34
C VAL A 256 6.11 -7.33 -9.61
N ALA A 257 5.51 -8.20 -8.81
CA ALA A 257 6.24 -9.25 -8.10
C ALA A 257 6.95 -10.23 -9.05
N LEU A 258 6.34 -10.59 -10.18
CA LEU A 258 7.01 -11.38 -11.22
C LEU A 258 8.23 -10.65 -11.80
N ALA A 259 8.11 -9.35 -12.07
CA ALA A 259 9.23 -8.55 -12.56
C ALA A 259 10.36 -8.46 -11.52
N LEU A 260 10.03 -8.29 -10.23
CA LEU A 260 11.01 -8.32 -9.14
C LEU A 260 11.72 -9.68 -9.06
N LEU A 261 10.97 -10.76 -9.21
CA LEU A 261 11.51 -12.12 -9.18
C LEU A 261 12.46 -12.40 -10.35
N ASP A 262 12.12 -11.93 -11.55
CA ASP A 262 13.00 -12.02 -12.72
C ASP A 262 14.28 -11.19 -12.54
N LEU A 263 14.17 -9.97 -12.00
CA LEU A 263 15.34 -9.14 -11.67
C LEU A 263 16.24 -9.80 -10.62
N TYR A 264 15.64 -10.36 -9.57
CA TYR A 264 16.37 -11.08 -8.53
C TYR A 264 17.14 -12.28 -9.11
N LYS A 265 16.50 -13.06 -9.99
CA LYS A 265 17.14 -14.19 -10.66
C LYS A 265 18.37 -13.76 -11.47
N VAL A 266 18.27 -12.67 -12.23
CA VAL A 266 19.41 -12.12 -13.00
C VAL A 266 20.54 -11.71 -12.06
N SER A 267 20.20 -10.99 -10.98
CA SER A 267 21.17 -10.54 -9.97
C SER A 267 21.92 -11.71 -9.31
N VAL A 268 21.21 -12.78 -8.91
CA VAL A 268 21.84 -13.97 -8.31
C VAL A 268 22.71 -14.71 -9.32
N SER A 269 22.25 -14.88 -10.56
CA SER A 269 23.02 -15.59 -11.58
C SER A 269 24.34 -14.88 -11.92
N SER A 270 24.31 -13.54 -11.98
CA SER A 270 25.52 -12.72 -12.16
C SER A 270 26.52 -12.92 -11.02
N ARG A 271 26.05 -12.88 -9.77
CA ARG A 271 26.93 -13.07 -8.60
C ARG A 271 27.58 -14.44 -8.55
N VAL A 272 26.86 -15.49 -8.96
CA VAL A 272 27.44 -16.85 -9.04
C VAL A 272 28.55 -16.90 -10.10
N ALA A 273 28.32 -16.31 -11.28
CA ALA A 273 29.35 -16.24 -12.31
C ALA A 273 30.59 -15.47 -11.82
N ASP A 274 30.40 -14.31 -11.17
CA ASP A 274 31.52 -13.54 -10.62
C ASP A 274 32.34 -14.37 -9.61
N VAL A 275 31.68 -15.11 -8.71
CA VAL A 275 32.36 -15.96 -7.69
C VAL A 275 33.07 -17.16 -8.31
N GLU A 276 32.53 -17.76 -9.37
CA GLU A 276 33.21 -18.85 -10.09
C GLU A 276 34.47 -18.33 -10.79
N ASP A 277 34.41 -17.19 -11.48
CA ASP A 277 35.56 -16.56 -12.14
C ASP A 277 36.70 -16.26 -11.12
N PHE A 278 36.37 -15.70 -9.94
CA PHE A 278 37.35 -15.48 -8.87
C PHE A 278 38.03 -16.76 -8.36
N ARG A 279 37.38 -17.92 -8.43
CA ARG A 279 37.95 -19.21 -7.97
C ARG A 279 38.81 -19.89 -9.03
N THR A 280 38.58 -19.60 -10.31
CA THR A 280 39.42 -20.07 -11.42
C THR A 280 40.68 -19.24 -11.64
N ASP A 281 40.68 -17.98 -11.21
CA ASP A 281 41.83 -17.06 -11.31
C ASP A 281 42.82 -17.16 -10.11
N MET A 282 42.62 -18.13 -9.21
CA MET A 282 43.47 -18.42 -8.04
C MET A 282 44.19 -19.76 -8.18
#